data_AF-A0A7J5WA43-F1
#
_entry.id   AF-A0A7J5WA43-F1
#
_cell.length_a   1.000
_cell.length_b   1.000
_cell.length_c   1.000
_cell.angle_alpha   90.00
_cell.angle_beta   90.00
_cell.angle_gamma   90.00
#
_symmetry.space_group_name_H-M   'P 1'
#
loop_
_entity.id
_entity.type
_entity.pdbx_description
1 polymer ?
#
loop_
_entity_poly.entity_id
_entity_poly.type
_entity_poly.pdbx_seq_one_letter_code
_entity_poly.pdbx_strand_id
1 'polypeptide(L)'
;MRTIVLDTNVLLSDPQTLLAFQDAAIVIPETVLGEIDKLKTQRVDPDLRFRGREISRMLFEFSETGSLMDGVALPDGGTLRVAPLRSDIDLPEGLSNRNADDRILAVAYQIANDNCEDFTLITNDLNMLLKAQALGVKVERRAEIEGGFARKYVIRPFQRYRVPLTILAIAIAVFAAVLALAFYATSLTSTAAVSPGVPTEFRDLLTENQRSLLDGLVALQTTPGNLEMVQQVANAYYNLRDETGNVTFAQKAIGYYTRYLTARPAEVDVRTDLSAMYFYSGATDKAIQEATRVLEAEPDHIQANFNLGIFYWRGRTDYKAAALSFKKVTTLTKTGDAHTQLIGEEAKKNLATIVKEAQAAGQPLDLDALGIRDLVGGVQ
;
A
#
# COMPACT_ATOMS: atom_id res chain seq x y z
N MET A 1 6.10 26.20 8.94
CA MET A 1 5.56 24.95 8.37
C MET A 1 6.49 24.59 7.23
N ARG A 2 7.04 23.37 7.21
CA ARG A 2 8.04 22.98 6.19
C ARG A 2 7.33 22.76 4.86
N THR A 3 7.79 23.37 3.78
CA THR A 3 7.21 23.17 2.44
C THR A 3 8.01 22.10 1.69
N ILE A 4 7.32 21.10 1.16
CA ILE A 4 7.94 19.92 0.55
C ILE A 4 7.37 19.72 -0.85
N VAL A 5 8.20 19.91 -1.88
CA VAL A 5 7.85 19.54 -3.27
C VAL A 5 8.28 18.11 -3.54
N LEU A 6 7.39 17.31 -4.14
CA LEU A 6 7.62 15.90 -4.43
C LEU A 6 7.81 15.64 -5.93
N ASP A 7 8.85 14.87 -6.25
CA ASP A 7 9.13 14.26 -7.55
C ASP A 7 8.20 13.06 -7.82
N THR A 8 7.76 12.92 -9.09
CA THR A 8 7.03 11.77 -9.62
C THR A 8 7.70 10.44 -9.25
N ASN A 9 9.03 10.33 -9.40
CA ASN A 9 9.75 9.09 -9.11
C ASN A 9 9.71 8.71 -7.63
N VAL A 10 9.75 9.69 -6.72
CA VAL A 10 9.67 9.44 -5.28
C VAL A 10 8.26 8.98 -4.90
N LEU A 11 7.22 9.63 -5.43
CA LEU A 11 5.82 9.22 -5.24
C LEU A 11 5.56 7.81 -5.78
N LEU A 12 6.14 7.46 -6.93
CA LEU A 12 6.04 6.10 -7.50
C LEU A 12 6.91 5.07 -6.76
N SER A 13 7.97 5.49 -6.07
CA SER A 13 8.75 4.60 -5.18
C SER A 13 7.96 4.23 -3.92
N ASP A 14 7.13 5.15 -3.42
CA ASP A 14 6.37 5.03 -2.18
C ASP A 14 5.19 6.04 -2.17
N PRO A 15 3.95 5.63 -2.51
CA PRO A 15 2.77 6.51 -2.49
C PRO A 15 2.48 7.14 -1.13
N GLN A 16 2.85 6.45 -0.04
CA GLN A 16 2.65 6.93 1.33
C GLN A 16 3.60 8.10 1.68
N THR A 17 4.52 8.48 0.78
CA THR A 17 5.27 9.75 0.83
C THR A 17 4.34 10.95 1.02
N LEU A 18 3.11 10.93 0.50
CA LEU A 18 2.11 11.99 0.70
C LEU A 18 1.74 12.26 2.17
N LEU A 19 1.89 11.26 3.04
CA LEU A 19 1.54 11.29 4.47
C LEU A 19 2.75 11.08 5.39
N ALA A 20 3.96 11.19 4.84
CA ALA A 20 5.20 10.84 5.54
C ALA A 20 5.89 12.02 6.25
N PHE A 21 5.27 13.21 6.28
CA PHE A 21 5.88 14.44 6.79
C PHE A 21 4.89 15.24 7.64
N GLN A 22 4.86 14.94 8.94
CA GLN A 22 4.03 15.61 9.94
C GLN A 22 4.23 17.14 9.93
N ASP A 23 3.13 17.89 10.10
CA ASP A 23 3.10 19.37 10.10
C ASP A 23 3.78 20.04 8.87
N ALA A 24 3.72 19.38 7.69
CA ALA A 24 4.31 19.90 6.44
C ALA A 24 3.27 20.37 5.41
N ALA A 25 3.67 21.33 4.57
CA ALA A 25 2.95 21.72 3.36
C ALA A 25 3.48 20.91 2.17
N ILE A 26 2.80 19.81 1.84
CA ILE A 26 3.09 18.98 0.68
C ILE A 26 2.61 19.69 -0.59
N VAL A 27 3.49 19.75 -1.59
CA VAL A 27 3.21 20.35 -2.89
C VAL A 27 3.55 19.37 -4.01
N ILE A 28 2.58 19.10 -4.86
CA ILE A 28 2.74 18.27 -6.06
C ILE A 28 2.76 19.20 -7.27
N PRO A 29 3.86 19.28 -8.04
CA PRO A 29 3.86 19.98 -9.32
C PRO A 29 2.83 19.37 -10.27
N GLU A 30 2.02 20.19 -10.94
CA GLU A 30 0.92 19.74 -11.82
C GLU A 30 1.36 18.68 -12.84
N THR A 31 2.60 18.78 -13.34
CA THR A 31 3.19 17.84 -14.29
C THR A 31 3.24 16.40 -13.77
N VAL A 32 3.39 16.19 -12.46
CA VAL A 32 3.38 14.86 -11.82
C VAL A 32 2.06 14.14 -12.10
N LEU A 33 0.93 14.87 -12.09
CA LEU A 33 -0.39 14.30 -12.39
C LEU A 33 -0.46 13.81 -13.83
N GLY A 34 0.09 14.60 -14.77
CA GLY A 34 0.17 14.27 -16.18
C GLY A 34 1.17 13.15 -16.52
N GLU A 35 2.03 12.74 -15.59
CA GLU A 35 2.89 11.55 -15.71
C GLU A 35 2.22 10.32 -15.12
N ILE A 36 1.64 10.45 -13.91
CA ILE A 36 0.83 9.42 -13.26
C ILE A 36 -0.32 8.96 -14.18
N ASP A 37 -0.95 9.89 -14.92
CA ASP A 37 -2.01 9.54 -15.87
C ASP A 37 -1.51 8.75 -17.08
N LYS A 38 -0.37 9.16 -17.68
CA LYS A 38 0.25 8.43 -18.79
C LYS A 38 0.64 7.00 -18.40
N LEU A 39 1.12 6.80 -17.17
CA LEU A 39 1.47 5.47 -16.67
C LEU A 39 0.27 4.49 -16.67
N LYS A 40 -0.97 4.98 -16.50
CA LYS A 40 -2.19 4.15 -16.56
C LYS A 40 -2.36 3.45 -17.91
N THR A 41 -1.92 4.07 -19.01
CA THR A 41 -2.13 3.60 -20.39
C THR A 41 -0.89 2.98 -21.02
N GLN A 42 0.31 3.24 -20.49
CA GLN A 42 1.56 2.71 -21.03
C GLN A 42 1.83 1.23 -20.68
N ARG A 43 2.58 0.56 -21.55
CA ARG A 43 3.16 -0.79 -21.30
C ARG A 43 4.39 -0.72 -20.37
N VAL A 44 4.20 -0.14 -19.19
CA VAL A 44 5.14 -0.16 -18.06
C VAL A 44 4.88 -1.37 -17.14
N ASP A 45 5.62 -1.50 -16.04
CA ASP A 45 5.45 -2.57 -15.06
C ASP A 45 4.06 -2.55 -14.37
N PRO A 46 3.44 -3.71 -14.06
CA PRO A 46 2.18 -3.77 -13.31
C PRO A 46 2.20 -3.08 -11.94
N ASP A 47 3.30 -3.16 -11.18
CA ASP A 47 3.45 -2.51 -9.87
C ASP A 47 3.49 -0.99 -10.03
N LEU A 48 4.27 -0.48 -11.00
CA LEU A 48 4.32 0.95 -11.31
C LEU A 48 2.94 1.51 -11.70
N ARG A 49 2.12 0.74 -12.42
CA ARG A 49 0.71 1.10 -12.70
C ARG A 49 -0.21 0.99 -11.48
N PHE A 50 0.05 0.07 -10.56
CA PHE A 50 -0.71 -0.04 -9.31
C PHE A 50 -0.48 1.22 -8.47
N ARG A 51 0.79 1.56 -8.20
CA ARG A 51 1.19 2.74 -7.43
C ARG A 51 0.70 4.05 -8.06
N GLY A 52 0.79 4.19 -9.39
CA GLY A 52 0.19 5.33 -10.09
C GLY A 52 -1.34 5.45 -9.89
N ARG A 53 -2.05 4.31 -9.80
CA ARG A 53 -3.49 4.30 -9.47
C ARG A 53 -3.78 4.51 -7.98
N GLU A 54 -2.88 4.10 -7.09
CA GLU A 54 -2.95 4.37 -5.64
C GLU A 54 -2.83 5.88 -5.39
N ILE A 55 -1.78 6.53 -5.91
CA ILE A 55 -1.60 7.99 -5.82
C ILE A 55 -2.82 8.71 -6.43
N SER A 56 -3.29 8.27 -7.62
CA SER A 56 -4.49 8.84 -8.24
C SER A 56 -5.72 8.77 -7.34
N ARG A 57 -5.85 7.73 -6.51
CA ARG A 57 -6.97 7.56 -5.57
C ARG A 57 -6.80 8.45 -4.34
N MET A 58 -5.62 8.45 -3.72
CA MET A 58 -5.34 9.30 -2.56
C MET A 58 -5.61 10.78 -2.89
N LEU A 59 -5.16 11.25 -4.06
CA LEU A 59 -5.43 12.62 -4.52
C LEU A 59 -6.93 12.88 -4.78
N PHE A 60 -7.67 11.89 -5.29
CA PHE A 60 -9.12 12.01 -5.43
C PHE A 60 -9.82 12.13 -4.07
N GLU A 61 -9.52 11.23 -3.13
CA GLU A 61 -10.05 11.23 -1.76
C GLU A 61 -9.75 12.55 -1.03
N PHE A 62 -8.51 13.08 -1.16
CA PHE A 62 -8.17 14.40 -0.65
C PHE A 62 -8.96 15.53 -1.33
N SER A 63 -9.24 15.44 -2.64
CA SER A 63 -10.03 16.44 -3.37
C SER A 63 -11.52 16.48 -2.99
N GLU A 64 -12.06 15.41 -2.37
CA GLU A 64 -13.42 15.44 -1.81
C GLU A 64 -13.50 16.36 -0.58
N THR A 65 -12.38 16.64 0.10
CA THR A 65 -12.31 17.53 1.27
C THR A 65 -12.13 19.01 0.91
N GLY A 66 -11.74 19.32 -0.33
CA GLY A 66 -11.53 20.70 -0.79
C GLY A 66 -10.70 20.80 -2.07
N SER A 67 -10.47 22.04 -2.52
CA SER A 67 -9.68 22.32 -3.72
C SER A 67 -8.20 21.99 -3.50
N LEU A 68 -7.68 21.03 -4.26
CA LEU A 68 -6.23 20.75 -4.27
C LEU A 68 -5.40 21.94 -4.81
N MET A 69 -5.99 22.89 -5.55
CA MET A 69 -5.23 24.04 -6.06
C MET A 69 -4.97 25.08 -4.97
N ASP A 70 -5.95 25.29 -4.10
CA ASP A 70 -5.87 26.20 -2.95
C ASP A 70 -5.18 25.52 -1.75
N GLY A 71 -5.40 24.21 -1.60
CA GLY A 71 -4.81 23.32 -0.61
C GLY A 71 -5.84 22.75 0.37
N VAL A 72 -5.66 21.49 0.72
CA VAL A 72 -6.51 20.76 1.69
C VAL A 72 -5.71 20.37 2.93
N ALA A 73 -6.40 20.15 4.05
CA ALA A 73 -5.77 19.71 5.30
C ALA A 73 -5.49 18.20 5.28
N LEU A 74 -4.35 17.78 5.83
CA LEU A 74 -3.99 16.38 6.04
C LEU A 74 -4.32 15.95 7.48
N PRO A 75 -4.55 14.64 7.74
CA PRO A 75 -4.92 14.14 9.08
C PRO A 75 -3.86 14.35 10.17
N ASP A 76 -2.63 14.68 9.79
CA ASP A 76 -1.45 14.84 10.65
C ASP A 76 -1.11 16.31 10.96
N GLY A 77 -1.99 17.25 10.61
CA GLY A 77 -1.77 18.70 10.76
C GLY A 77 -1.09 19.37 9.57
N GLY A 78 -0.60 18.60 8.59
CA GLY A 78 -0.06 19.13 7.35
C GLY A 78 -1.12 19.67 6.39
N THR A 79 -0.68 20.12 5.21
CA THR A 79 -1.55 20.43 4.07
C THR A 79 -1.03 19.80 2.78
N LEU A 80 -1.91 19.57 1.82
CA LEU A 80 -1.59 19.07 0.49
C LEU A 80 -2.15 19.99 -0.58
N ARG A 81 -1.33 20.37 -1.56
CA ARG A 81 -1.77 21.12 -2.74
C ARG A 81 -1.05 20.71 -4.03
N VAL A 82 -1.69 21.01 -5.16
CA VAL A 82 -1.13 20.93 -6.51
C VAL A 82 -0.67 22.32 -6.93
N ALA A 83 0.52 22.42 -7.51
CA ALA A 83 1.10 23.69 -7.96
C ALA A 83 1.40 23.67 -9.48
N PRO A 84 0.75 24.51 -10.28
CA PRO A 84 1.17 24.75 -11.67
C PRO A 84 2.41 25.64 -11.72
N LEU A 85 3.16 25.54 -12.81
CA LEU A 85 4.19 26.50 -13.18
C LEU A 85 3.51 27.79 -13.65
N ARG A 86 3.81 28.93 -13.04
CA ARG A 86 3.31 30.24 -13.50
C ARG A 86 4.01 30.66 -14.80
N SER A 87 3.28 31.35 -15.66
CA SER A 87 3.80 31.92 -16.91
C SER A 87 4.48 33.29 -16.74
N ASP A 88 4.56 33.82 -15.52
CA ASP A 88 5.15 35.12 -15.18
C ASP A 88 6.59 35.02 -14.65
N ILE A 89 7.08 33.80 -14.42
CA ILE A 89 8.42 33.54 -13.90
C ILE A 89 9.45 33.49 -15.03
N ASP A 90 10.53 34.25 -14.82
CA ASP A 90 11.76 34.11 -15.60
C ASP A 90 12.53 32.87 -15.12
N LEU A 91 12.83 31.95 -16.04
CA LEU A 91 13.49 30.68 -15.72
C LEU A 91 14.99 30.80 -16.00
N PRO A 92 15.86 30.40 -15.04
CA PRO A 92 17.31 30.52 -15.22
C PRO A 92 17.83 29.62 -16.35
N GLU A 93 18.92 30.06 -16.97
CA GLU A 93 19.48 29.45 -18.17
C GLU A 93 19.77 27.95 -17.97
N GLY A 94 19.15 27.11 -18.80
CA GLY A 94 19.25 25.65 -18.72
C GLY A 94 18.00 24.93 -18.20
N LEU A 95 17.03 25.63 -17.59
CA LEU A 95 15.71 25.05 -17.29
C LEU A 95 14.77 25.12 -18.50
N SER A 96 14.17 24.00 -18.90
CA SER A 96 13.27 23.94 -20.07
C SER A 96 11.83 23.56 -19.70
N ASN A 97 10.84 24.24 -20.28
CA ASN A 97 9.43 23.84 -20.12
C ASN A 97 9.07 22.54 -20.92
N ARG A 98 10.08 21.87 -21.53
CA ARG A 98 9.87 20.74 -22.45
C ARG A 98 9.85 19.39 -21.73
N ASN A 99 10.86 19.12 -20.89
CA ASN A 99 10.94 17.87 -20.14
C ASN A 99 10.08 17.92 -18.86
N ALA A 100 9.72 16.77 -18.30
CA ALA A 100 8.95 16.69 -17.05
C ALA A 100 9.78 17.09 -15.83
N ASP A 101 10.97 16.50 -15.67
CA ASP A 101 11.90 16.79 -14.56
C ASP A 101 12.20 18.29 -14.48
N ASP A 102 12.38 18.95 -15.64
CA ASP A 102 12.61 20.39 -15.72
C ASP A 102 11.38 21.21 -15.29
N ARG A 103 10.15 20.77 -15.58
CA ARG A 103 8.93 21.44 -15.08
C ARG A 103 8.74 21.24 -13.58
N ILE A 104 9.06 20.06 -13.05
CA ILE A 104 9.06 19.76 -11.61
C ILE A 104 10.08 20.65 -10.90
N LEU A 105 11.30 20.79 -11.46
CA LEU A 105 12.33 21.72 -10.99
C LEU A 105 11.92 23.19 -11.12
N ALA A 106 11.23 23.58 -12.20
CA ALA A 106 10.75 24.95 -12.38
C ALA A 106 9.70 25.33 -11.32
N VAL A 107 8.78 24.42 -10.96
CA VAL A 107 7.84 24.62 -9.85
C VAL A 107 8.55 24.66 -8.49
N ALA A 108 9.59 23.84 -8.28
CA ALA A 108 10.41 23.91 -7.08
C ALA A 108 11.17 25.26 -6.97
N TYR A 109 11.74 25.75 -8.08
CA TYR A 109 12.42 27.03 -8.17
C TYR A 109 11.47 28.22 -7.93
N GLN A 110 10.27 28.18 -8.52
CA GLN A 110 9.17 29.12 -8.26
C GLN A 110 8.87 29.24 -6.75
N ILE A 111 8.69 28.11 -6.07
CA ILE A 111 8.32 28.08 -4.65
C ILE A 111 9.48 28.55 -3.76
N ALA A 112 10.73 28.27 -4.13
CA ALA A 112 11.89 28.83 -3.45
C ALA A 112 11.97 30.36 -3.59
N ASN A 113 11.74 30.89 -4.80
CA ASN A 113 11.78 32.33 -5.08
C ASN A 113 10.59 33.11 -4.48
N ASP A 114 9.43 32.47 -4.23
CA ASP A 114 8.28 33.05 -3.52
C ASP A 114 8.53 33.25 -1.99
N ASN A 115 9.79 33.46 -1.58
CA ASN A 115 10.29 33.63 -0.19
C ASN A 115 10.01 32.46 0.77
N CYS A 116 10.01 31.21 0.28
CA CYS A 116 9.79 30.03 1.13
C CYS A 116 11.11 29.53 1.77
N GLU A 117 11.50 30.11 2.92
CA GLU A 117 12.78 29.79 3.58
C GLU A 117 12.93 28.31 4.00
N ASP A 118 11.88 27.69 4.56
CA ASP A 118 11.89 26.26 4.94
C ASP A 118 11.30 25.36 3.85
N PHE A 119 11.81 25.53 2.63
CA PHE A 119 11.51 24.71 1.47
C PHE A 119 12.36 23.42 1.43
N THR A 120 11.90 22.35 0.77
CA THR A 120 12.73 21.22 0.31
C THR A 120 12.10 20.53 -0.91
N LEU A 121 12.91 20.25 -1.93
CA LEU A 121 12.57 19.33 -3.02
C LEU A 121 12.99 17.90 -2.64
N ILE A 122 12.11 16.92 -2.77
CA ILE A 122 12.44 15.50 -2.60
C ILE A 122 12.47 14.84 -3.97
N THR A 123 13.65 14.38 -4.39
CA THR A 123 13.87 13.60 -5.63
C THR A 123 14.94 12.54 -5.37
N ASN A 124 14.86 11.41 -6.07
CA ASN A 124 15.88 10.38 -6.06
C ASN A 124 16.75 10.37 -7.34
N ASP A 125 16.32 11.04 -8.42
CA ASP A 125 17.10 11.11 -9.66
C ASP A 125 18.37 11.97 -9.47
N LEU A 126 19.50 11.45 -9.95
CA LEU A 126 20.80 12.09 -9.79
C LEU A 126 20.92 13.38 -10.63
N ASN A 127 20.34 13.41 -11.82
CA ASN A 127 20.40 14.57 -12.71
C ASN A 127 19.52 15.70 -12.18
N MET A 128 18.32 15.37 -11.72
CA MET A 128 17.38 16.30 -11.10
C MET A 128 17.96 16.90 -9.81
N LEU A 129 18.61 16.07 -8.97
CA LEU A 129 19.33 16.53 -7.78
C LEU A 129 20.48 17.48 -8.13
N LEU A 130 21.31 17.14 -9.12
CA LEU A 130 22.44 17.99 -9.53
C LEU A 130 21.96 19.32 -10.13
N LYS A 131 20.87 19.32 -10.92
CA LYS A 131 20.21 20.54 -11.39
C LYS A 131 19.70 21.39 -10.23
N ALA A 132 18.96 20.80 -9.28
CA ALA A 132 18.45 21.52 -8.11
C ALA A 132 19.58 22.20 -7.31
N GLN A 133 20.69 21.50 -7.08
CA GLN A 133 21.87 22.06 -6.41
C GLN A 133 22.50 23.22 -7.18
N ALA A 134 22.65 23.10 -8.50
CA ALA A 134 23.17 24.17 -9.36
C ALA A 134 22.27 25.43 -9.37
N LEU A 135 20.97 25.26 -9.15
CA LEU A 135 19.95 26.30 -9.06
C LEU A 135 19.80 26.90 -7.65
N GLY A 136 20.55 26.42 -6.65
CA GLY A 136 20.40 26.81 -5.25
C GLY A 136 19.15 26.25 -4.55
N VAL A 137 18.40 25.35 -5.20
CA VAL A 137 17.18 24.75 -4.69
C VAL A 137 17.53 23.67 -3.65
N LYS A 138 17.13 23.88 -2.39
CA LYS A 138 17.33 22.92 -1.28
C LYS A 138 16.67 21.59 -1.62
N VAL A 139 17.46 20.52 -1.69
CA VAL A 139 17.06 19.20 -2.19
C VAL A 139 17.55 18.07 -1.27
N GLU A 140 16.71 17.07 -1.04
CA GLU A 140 16.98 15.87 -0.23
C GLU A 140 16.59 14.60 -1.00
N ARG A 141 17.30 13.49 -0.75
CA ARG A 141 16.91 12.15 -1.25
C ARG A 141 16.11 11.40 -0.20
N ARG A 142 15.07 10.68 -0.62
CA ARG A 142 14.36 9.69 0.23
C ARG A 142 15.03 8.34 -0.01
N ALA A 143 15.55 7.71 1.03
CA ALA A 143 16.09 6.35 0.88
C ALA A 143 14.99 5.43 0.35
N GLU A 144 15.22 4.78 -0.80
CA GLU A 144 14.30 3.78 -1.31
C GLU A 144 14.19 2.63 -0.31
N ILE A 145 12.98 2.11 -0.13
CA ILE A 145 12.78 0.85 0.59
C ILE A 145 13.14 -0.28 -0.37
N GLU A 146 14.44 -0.38 -0.70
CA GLU A 146 14.98 -1.52 -1.43
C GLU A 146 14.61 -2.83 -0.70
N GLY A 147 14.31 -3.88 -1.48
CA GLY A 147 13.98 -5.21 -0.97
C GLY A 147 15.16 -5.96 -0.35
N GLY A 148 15.88 -5.33 0.58
CA GLY A 148 17.11 -5.83 1.22
C GLY A 148 16.93 -6.01 2.73
N PHE A 149 16.63 -7.23 3.17
CA PHE A 149 16.40 -7.50 4.59
C PHE A 149 17.70 -7.40 5.42
N ALA A 150 17.81 -6.30 6.16
CA ALA A 150 18.78 -6.00 7.23
C ALA A 150 20.27 -5.82 6.85
N ARG A 151 20.70 -4.56 6.77
CA ARG A 151 21.96 -4.15 7.45
C ARG A 151 22.04 -2.69 7.93
N LYS A 152 22.00 -2.56 9.26
CA LYS A 152 22.78 -1.63 10.11
C LYS A 152 22.29 -0.17 10.30
N TYR A 153 21.95 0.11 11.56
CA TYR A 153 21.74 1.43 12.20
C TYR A 153 22.97 2.37 12.13
N VAL A 154 22.80 3.63 12.61
CA VAL A 154 23.74 4.80 12.71
C VAL A 154 23.56 5.76 11.51
N ILE A 155 23.25 7.08 11.61
CA ILE A 155 22.99 8.08 12.69
C ILE A 155 22.35 9.34 12.01
N ARG A 156 21.67 10.38 12.57
CA ARG A 156 21.20 10.89 13.89
C ARG A 156 19.98 11.83 13.63
N PRO A 157 19.04 12.02 14.57
CA PRO A 157 18.24 13.25 14.71
C PRO A 157 18.53 14.01 16.03
N PHE A 158 18.17 15.30 16.12
CA PHE A 158 18.46 16.16 17.28
C PHE A 158 17.24 16.98 17.76
N GLN A 159 16.95 16.88 19.07
CA GLN A 159 16.28 17.86 19.94
C GLN A 159 14.96 18.56 19.51
N ARG A 160 13.81 18.08 20.06
CA ARG A 160 12.94 18.97 20.87
C ARG A 160 12.03 18.32 21.95
N TYR A 161 11.94 16.99 22.08
CA TYR A 161 11.16 16.33 23.16
C TYR A 161 12.08 15.66 24.20
N ARG A 162 12.31 16.31 25.36
CA ARG A 162 13.42 15.97 26.28
C ARG A 162 13.02 15.21 27.58
N VAL A 163 11.81 14.67 27.68
CA VAL A 163 11.31 14.00 28.91
C VAL A 163 10.76 12.57 28.71
N PRO A 164 10.01 12.20 27.65
CA PRO A 164 9.52 10.82 27.52
C PRO A 164 10.62 9.85 27.05
N LEU A 165 11.50 10.28 26.14
CA LEU A 165 12.56 9.46 25.55
C LEU A 165 13.69 9.09 26.53
N THR A 166 13.93 9.88 27.56
CA THR A 166 14.92 9.55 28.60
C THR A 166 14.46 8.38 29.46
N ILE A 167 13.17 8.31 29.79
CA ILE A 167 12.58 7.19 30.54
C ILE A 167 12.68 5.91 29.70
N LEU A 168 12.33 5.97 28.40
CA LEU A 168 12.45 4.84 27.49
C LEU A 168 13.91 4.38 27.29
N ALA A 169 14.85 5.32 27.16
CA ALA A 169 16.28 5.00 27.04
C ALA A 169 16.86 4.40 28.33
N ILE A 170 16.43 4.87 29.51
CA ILE A 170 16.79 4.28 30.79
C ILE A 170 16.21 2.87 30.91
N ALA A 171 14.94 2.66 30.53
CA ALA A 171 14.30 1.34 30.53
C ALA A 171 15.05 0.36 29.62
N ILE A 172 15.41 0.76 28.39
CA ILE A 172 16.18 -0.06 27.45
C ILE A 172 17.60 -0.34 27.98
N ALA A 173 18.27 0.63 28.61
CA ALA A 173 19.59 0.44 29.19
C ALA A 173 19.56 -0.50 30.41
N VAL A 174 18.55 -0.37 31.28
CA VAL A 174 18.32 -1.29 32.41
C VAL A 174 17.97 -2.68 31.89
N PHE A 175 17.11 -2.81 30.89
CA PHE A 175 16.77 -4.08 30.24
C PHE A 175 18.00 -4.77 29.64
N ALA A 176 18.87 -4.03 28.94
CA ALA A 176 20.14 -4.54 28.42
C ALA A 176 21.12 -4.96 29.53
N ALA A 177 21.19 -4.20 30.64
CA ALA A 177 22.02 -4.56 31.80
C ALA A 177 21.49 -5.79 32.56
N VAL A 178 20.17 -5.91 32.71
CA VAL A 178 19.49 -7.08 33.30
C VAL A 178 19.68 -8.31 32.42
N LEU A 179 19.55 -8.19 31.10
CA LEU A 179 19.87 -9.28 30.15
C LEU A 179 21.34 -9.68 30.23
N ALA A 180 22.28 -8.73 30.30
CA ALA A 180 23.70 -9.03 30.43
C ALA A 180 24.01 -9.76 31.76
N LEU A 181 23.40 -9.33 32.88
CA LEU A 181 23.53 -10.00 34.18
C LEU A 181 22.89 -11.40 34.18
N ALA A 182 21.71 -11.57 33.57
CA ALA A 182 21.05 -12.87 33.45
C ALA A 182 21.83 -13.85 32.56
N PHE A 183 22.43 -13.36 31.47
CA PHE A 183 23.29 -14.15 30.59
C PHE A 183 24.61 -14.53 31.28
N TYR A 184 25.22 -13.60 32.02
CA TYR A 184 26.42 -13.88 32.82
C TYR A 184 26.12 -14.90 33.94
N ALA A 185 24.98 -14.78 34.63
CA ALA A 185 24.54 -15.75 35.63
C ALA A 185 24.26 -17.14 35.04
N THR A 186 23.55 -17.24 33.91
CA THR A 186 23.32 -18.53 33.24
C THR A 186 24.61 -19.15 32.71
N SER A 187 25.59 -18.36 32.29
CA SER A 187 26.94 -18.87 31.94
C SER A 187 27.75 -19.38 33.15
N LEU A 188 27.34 -19.05 34.37
CA LEU A 188 27.95 -19.54 35.62
C LEU A 188 27.18 -20.72 36.25
N THR A 189 25.87 -20.86 36.00
CA THR A 189 25.05 -21.92 36.61
C THR A 189 24.28 -22.79 35.61
N SER A 190 24.86 -23.97 35.37
CA SER A 190 24.22 -25.24 35.01
C SER A 190 23.82 -25.51 33.55
N THR A 191 23.92 -26.80 33.20
CA THR A 191 23.49 -27.41 31.95
C THR A 191 22.00 -27.71 31.96
N ALA A 192 21.17 -26.81 31.43
CA ALA A 192 19.77 -27.08 31.10
C ALA A 192 19.33 -26.29 29.86
N ALA A 193 18.80 -26.98 28.84
CA ALA A 193 18.32 -26.34 27.62
C ALA A 193 16.91 -25.75 27.82
N VAL A 194 16.83 -24.52 28.30
CA VAL A 194 15.60 -23.72 28.29
C VAL A 194 15.64 -22.79 27.09
N SER A 195 14.72 -22.99 26.13
CA SER A 195 14.62 -22.11 24.97
C SER A 195 14.08 -20.73 25.40
N PRO A 196 14.76 -19.61 25.10
CA PRO A 196 14.34 -18.29 25.57
C PRO A 196 13.11 -17.81 24.79
N GLY A 197 11.92 -18.00 25.38
CA GLY A 197 10.69 -17.41 24.90
C GLY A 197 10.73 -15.88 24.93
N VAL A 198 10.01 -15.23 24.02
CA VAL A 198 9.93 -13.76 23.96
C VAL A 198 9.29 -13.23 25.25
N PRO A 199 9.91 -12.26 25.97
CA PRO A 199 9.39 -11.76 27.25
C PRO A 199 7.95 -11.25 27.16
N THR A 200 7.13 -11.58 28.16
CA THR A 200 5.68 -11.29 28.18
C THR A 200 5.38 -9.82 27.96
N GLU A 201 6.13 -8.93 28.63
CA GLU A 201 6.00 -7.47 28.51
C GLU A 201 6.11 -6.94 27.06
N PHE A 202 6.87 -7.63 26.19
CA PHE A 202 6.95 -7.28 24.77
C PHE A 202 5.73 -7.78 23.99
N ARG A 203 5.18 -8.95 24.35
CA ARG A 203 4.00 -9.55 23.70
C ARG A 203 2.76 -8.68 23.89
N ASP A 204 2.66 -8.02 25.03
CA ASP A 204 1.54 -7.13 25.40
C ASP A 204 1.55 -5.80 24.63
N LEU A 205 2.67 -5.43 24.01
CA LEU A 205 2.81 -4.25 23.14
C LEU A 205 2.45 -4.52 21.65
N LEU A 206 2.19 -5.78 21.29
CA LEU A 206 1.87 -6.19 19.91
C LEU A 206 0.37 -6.22 19.65
N THR A 207 -0.06 -5.87 18.44
CA THR A 207 -1.42 -6.17 17.96
C THR A 207 -1.64 -7.69 17.88
N GLU A 208 -2.90 -8.12 17.82
CA GLU A 208 -3.25 -9.53 17.68
C GLU A 208 -2.57 -10.18 16.46
N ASN A 209 -2.57 -9.50 15.31
CA ASN A 209 -1.94 -9.98 14.09
C ASN A 209 -0.40 -10.00 14.18
N GLN A 210 0.21 -9.00 14.85
CA GLN A 210 1.65 -9.00 15.12
C GLN A 210 2.07 -10.12 16.07
N ARG A 211 1.25 -10.41 17.10
CA ARG A 211 1.48 -11.49 18.07
C ARG A 211 1.30 -12.86 17.42
N SER A 212 0.23 -13.05 16.65
CA SER A 212 -0.03 -14.26 15.86
C SER A 212 1.10 -14.56 14.87
N LEU A 213 1.61 -13.53 14.18
CA LEU A 213 2.77 -13.65 13.32
C LEU A 213 4.02 -14.10 14.09
N LEU A 214 4.32 -13.46 15.23
CA LEU A 214 5.47 -13.78 16.06
C LEU A 214 5.43 -15.23 16.54
N ASP A 215 4.28 -15.68 17.04
CA ASP A 215 4.10 -17.01 17.59
C ASP A 215 4.26 -18.10 16.53
N GLY A 216 3.63 -17.93 15.36
CA GLY A 216 3.79 -18.85 14.24
C GLY A 216 5.23 -18.90 13.71
N LEU A 217 5.92 -17.76 13.62
CA LEU A 217 7.33 -17.71 13.20
C LEU A 217 8.26 -18.41 14.20
N VAL A 218 8.05 -18.23 15.52
CA VAL A 218 8.84 -18.91 16.56
C VAL A 218 8.57 -20.42 16.55
N ALA A 219 7.31 -20.85 16.41
CA ALA A 219 6.96 -22.25 16.29
C ALA A 219 7.56 -22.92 15.04
N LEU A 220 7.69 -22.18 13.93
CA LEU A 220 8.35 -22.67 12.71
C LEU A 220 9.89 -22.72 12.80
N GLN A 221 10.53 -22.09 13.80
CA GLN A 221 11.97 -22.29 14.04
C GLN A 221 12.25 -23.66 14.64
N THR A 222 11.39 -24.14 15.55
CA THR A 222 11.53 -25.46 16.20
C THR A 222 10.88 -26.57 15.39
N THR A 223 9.75 -26.29 14.72
CA THR A 223 8.98 -27.27 13.95
C THR A 223 8.70 -26.75 12.53
N PRO A 224 9.71 -26.63 11.65
CA PRO A 224 9.56 -26.01 10.33
C PRO A 224 8.47 -26.64 9.46
N GLY A 225 8.15 -27.92 9.65
CA GLY A 225 7.13 -28.66 8.90
C GLY A 225 5.68 -28.49 9.39
N ASN A 226 5.41 -27.75 10.48
CA ASN A 226 4.05 -27.63 11.00
C ASN A 226 3.17 -26.77 10.07
N LEU A 227 2.26 -27.40 9.33
CA LEU A 227 1.37 -26.75 8.37
C LEU A 227 0.38 -25.78 9.03
N GLU A 228 -0.06 -26.04 10.26
CA GLU A 228 -0.94 -25.14 11.03
C GLU A 228 -0.24 -23.80 11.27
N MET A 229 1.03 -23.84 11.69
CA MET A 229 1.85 -22.64 11.89
C MET A 229 2.23 -21.96 10.56
N VAL A 230 2.39 -22.71 9.46
CA VAL A 230 2.53 -22.12 8.11
C VAL A 230 1.27 -21.33 7.73
N GLN A 231 0.08 -21.87 7.99
CA GLN A 231 -1.19 -21.19 7.72
C GLN A 231 -1.37 -19.98 8.64
N GLN A 232 -1.09 -20.10 9.94
CA GLN A 232 -1.15 -18.98 10.88
C GLN A 232 -0.23 -17.82 10.45
N VAL A 233 1.01 -18.10 10.04
CA VAL A 233 1.92 -17.05 9.53
C VAL A 233 1.42 -16.45 8.21
N ALA A 234 0.82 -17.24 7.32
CA ALA A 234 0.22 -16.73 6.09
C ALA A 234 -0.96 -15.79 6.38
N ASN A 235 -1.89 -16.21 7.23
CA ASN A 235 -3.06 -15.44 7.65
C ASN A 235 -2.67 -14.16 8.41
N ALA A 236 -1.67 -14.23 9.29
CA ALA A 236 -1.17 -13.05 9.98
C ALA A 236 -0.54 -12.04 9.01
N TYR A 237 0.16 -12.49 7.96
CA TYR A 237 0.60 -11.60 6.88
C TYR A 237 -0.54 -11.10 6.00
N TYR A 238 -1.58 -11.89 5.72
CA TYR A 238 -2.79 -11.45 5.03
C TYR A 238 -3.45 -10.29 5.78
N ASN A 239 -3.61 -10.43 7.10
CA ASN A 239 -4.24 -9.45 7.97
C ASN A 239 -3.39 -8.19 8.11
N LEU A 240 -2.07 -8.32 8.31
CA LEU A 240 -1.15 -7.17 8.35
C LEU A 240 -1.14 -6.39 7.01
N ARG A 241 -1.36 -7.06 5.88
CA ARG A 241 -1.57 -6.40 4.58
C ARG A 241 -2.89 -5.63 4.55
N ASP A 242 -3.96 -6.18 5.12
CA ASP A 242 -5.27 -5.51 5.21
C ASP A 242 -5.21 -4.28 6.13
N GLU A 243 -4.59 -4.41 7.31
CA GLU A 243 -4.39 -3.34 8.29
C GLU A 243 -3.54 -2.17 7.78
N THR A 244 -2.54 -2.42 6.92
CA THR A 244 -1.49 -1.44 6.58
C THR A 244 -1.38 -1.09 5.10
N GLY A 245 -2.13 -1.76 4.22
CA GLY A 245 -1.98 -1.68 2.76
C GLY A 245 -0.64 -2.23 2.20
N ASN A 246 0.33 -2.60 3.06
CA ASN A 246 1.71 -2.83 2.62
C ASN A 246 1.86 -4.11 1.79
N VAL A 247 2.15 -3.94 0.50
CA VAL A 247 2.39 -4.99 -0.51
C VAL A 247 3.44 -6.03 -0.08
N THR A 248 4.42 -5.65 0.75
CA THR A 248 5.43 -6.57 1.29
C THR A 248 4.79 -7.71 2.10
N PHE A 249 3.68 -7.46 2.79
CA PHE A 249 2.97 -8.49 3.52
C PHE A 249 2.19 -9.43 2.59
N ALA A 250 1.60 -8.95 1.48
CA ALA A 250 1.06 -9.83 0.43
C ALA A 250 2.14 -10.77 -0.14
N GLN A 251 3.31 -10.25 -0.47
CA GLN A 251 4.43 -11.04 -0.98
C GLN A 251 4.88 -12.14 0.01
N LYS A 252 4.88 -11.84 1.32
CA LYS A 252 5.18 -12.84 2.36
C LYS A 252 4.06 -13.87 2.51
N ALA A 253 2.80 -13.43 2.55
CA ALA A 253 1.64 -14.33 2.61
C ALA A 253 1.61 -15.31 1.44
N ILE A 254 1.88 -14.86 0.21
CA ILE A 254 2.03 -15.71 -0.99
C ILE A 254 3.01 -16.85 -0.73
N GLY A 255 4.18 -16.58 -0.12
CA GLY A 255 5.20 -17.60 0.16
C GLY A 255 4.71 -18.68 1.12
N TYR A 256 4.04 -18.30 2.21
CA TYR A 256 3.52 -19.26 3.19
C TYR A 256 2.27 -20.01 2.69
N TYR A 257 1.33 -19.35 2.01
CA TYR A 257 0.20 -20.01 1.35
C TYR A 257 0.64 -20.99 0.25
N THR A 258 1.60 -20.60 -0.61
CA THR A 258 2.17 -21.51 -1.62
C THR A 258 2.79 -22.74 -0.97
N ARG A 259 3.51 -22.56 0.15
CA ARG A 259 4.12 -23.64 0.92
C ARG A 259 3.07 -24.57 1.54
N TYR A 260 1.97 -24.02 2.06
CA TYR A 260 0.85 -24.80 2.59
C TYR A 260 0.17 -25.63 1.50
N LEU A 261 -0.24 -24.98 0.40
CA LEU A 261 -0.93 -25.60 -0.73
C LEU A 261 -0.06 -26.62 -1.48
N THR A 262 1.27 -26.58 -1.32
CA THR A 262 2.17 -27.65 -1.81
C THR A 262 1.94 -28.97 -1.07
N ALA A 263 1.59 -28.94 0.23
CA ALA A 263 1.22 -30.12 1.01
C ALA A 263 -0.29 -30.39 1.02
N ARG A 264 -1.10 -29.37 0.72
CA ARG A 264 -2.56 -29.37 0.79
C ARG A 264 -3.19 -28.78 -0.49
N PRO A 265 -2.99 -29.41 -1.67
CA PRO A 265 -3.35 -28.80 -2.96
C PRO A 265 -4.86 -28.62 -3.20
N ALA A 266 -5.71 -29.34 -2.47
CA ALA A 266 -7.16 -29.31 -2.61
C ALA A 266 -7.87 -28.27 -1.73
N GLU A 267 -7.17 -27.56 -0.83
CA GLU A 267 -7.80 -26.60 0.09
C GLU A 267 -8.18 -25.32 -0.66
N VAL A 268 -9.48 -25.13 -0.86
CA VAL A 268 -10.04 -24.04 -1.69
C VAL A 268 -9.99 -22.69 -1.00
N ASP A 269 -10.33 -22.59 0.29
CA ASP A 269 -10.29 -21.33 1.03
C ASP A 269 -8.89 -20.70 1.03
N VAL A 270 -7.88 -21.52 1.31
CA VAL A 270 -6.46 -21.09 1.33
C VAL A 270 -5.97 -20.70 -0.06
N ARG A 271 -6.55 -21.27 -1.13
CA ARG A 271 -6.31 -20.83 -2.52
C ARG A 271 -7.05 -19.53 -2.85
N THR A 272 -8.23 -19.31 -2.30
CA THR A 272 -8.97 -18.05 -2.38
C THR A 272 -8.18 -16.91 -1.73
N ASP A 273 -7.61 -17.12 -0.53
CA ASP A 273 -6.74 -16.15 0.13
C ASP A 273 -5.45 -15.89 -0.67
N LEU A 274 -4.80 -16.93 -1.19
CA LEU A 274 -3.65 -16.79 -2.09
C LEU A 274 -4.00 -15.97 -3.35
N SER A 275 -5.19 -16.17 -3.92
CA SER A 275 -5.64 -15.40 -5.09
C SER A 275 -5.74 -13.91 -4.77
N ALA A 276 -6.29 -13.56 -3.60
CA ALA A 276 -6.35 -12.18 -3.12
C ALA A 276 -4.94 -11.61 -2.89
N MET A 277 -4.04 -12.36 -2.26
CA MET A 277 -2.66 -11.90 -2.07
C MET A 277 -1.92 -11.67 -3.38
N TYR A 278 -2.13 -12.49 -4.42
CA TYR A 278 -1.60 -12.21 -5.76
C TYR A 278 -2.18 -10.91 -6.37
N PHE A 279 -3.46 -10.59 -6.13
CA PHE A 279 -4.03 -9.33 -6.60
C PHE A 279 -3.42 -8.13 -5.88
N TYR A 280 -3.33 -8.18 -4.55
CA TYR A 280 -2.69 -7.13 -3.75
C TYR A 280 -1.17 -7.04 -3.98
N SER A 281 -0.52 -8.06 -4.54
CA SER A 281 0.87 -8.00 -5.02
C SER A 281 1.00 -7.55 -6.49
N GLY A 282 -0.04 -6.96 -7.09
CA GLY A 282 -0.07 -6.52 -8.49
C GLY A 282 -0.15 -7.65 -9.53
N ALA A 283 -0.04 -8.91 -9.13
CA ALA A 283 -0.01 -10.09 -9.98
C ALA A 283 -1.42 -10.55 -10.40
N THR A 284 -2.22 -9.62 -10.94
CA THR A 284 -3.63 -9.80 -11.34
C THR A 284 -3.89 -11.09 -12.12
N ASP A 285 -3.01 -11.45 -13.06
CA ASP A 285 -3.21 -12.64 -13.90
C ASP A 285 -3.06 -13.96 -13.12
N LYS A 286 -2.21 -13.97 -12.08
CA LYS A 286 -2.12 -15.11 -11.14
C LYS A 286 -3.31 -15.12 -10.18
N ALA A 287 -3.78 -13.95 -9.75
CA ALA A 287 -4.98 -13.83 -8.93
C ALA A 287 -6.21 -14.43 -9.64
N ILE A 288 -6.42 -14.03 -10.91
CA ILE A 288 -7.46 -14.61 -11.78
C ILE A 288 -7.23 -16.12 -11.95
N GLN A 289 -5.99 -16.57 -12.23
CA GLN A 289 -5.71 -17.99 -12.41
C GLN A 289 -6.02 -18.84 -11.16
N GLU A 290 -5.60 -18.42 -9.96
CA GLU A 290 -5.88 -19.20 -8.74
C GLU A 290 -7.36 -19.14 -8.35
N ALA A 291 -8.05 -18.00 -8.52
CA ALA A 291 -9.48 -17.90 -8.29
C ALA A 291 -10.29 -18.76 -9.28
N THR A 292 -9.89 -18.80 -10.56
CA THR A 292 -10.50 -19.71 -11.54
C THR A 292 -10.32 -21.18 -11.13
N ARG A 293 -9.14 -21.59 -10.64
CA ARG A 293 -8.95 -22.96 -10.12
C ARG A 293 -9.83 -23.29 -8.91
N VAL A 294 -10.14 -22.31 -8.06
CA VAL A 294 -11.14 -22.51 -7.01
C VAL A 294 -12.51 -22.76 -7.62
N LEU A 295 -12.93 -21.94 -8.60
CA LEU A 295 -14.24 -22.08 -9.25
C LEU A 295 -14.35 -23.28 -10.22
N GLU A 296 -13.23 -23.87 -10.64
CA GLU A 296 -13.17 -25.17 -11.35
C GLU A 296 -13.51 -26.34 -10.41
N ALA A 297 -13.19 -26.24 -9.11
CA ALA A 297 -13.55 -27.22 -8.09
C ALA A 297 -14.91 -26.93 -7.45
N GLU A 298 -15.17 -25.66 -7.11
CA GLU A 298 -16.38 -25.18 -6.44
C GLU A 298 -16.96 -23.94 -7.14
N PRO A 299 -17.78 -24.12 -8.20
CA PRO A 299 -18.36 -23.01 -8.97
C PRO A 299 -19.22 -22.03 -8.16
N ASP A 300 -19.69 -22.48 -6.99
CA ASP A 300 -20.58 -21.75 -6.07
C ASP A 300 -19.82 -21.12 -4.88
N HIS A 301 -18.49 -21.22 -4.83
CA HIS A 301 -17.68 -20.60 -3.76
C HIS A 301 -17.82 -19.07 -3.81
N ILE A 302 -18.45 -18.50 -2.78
CA ILE A 302 -18.91 -17.10 -2.77
C ILE A 302 -17.72 -16.13 -2.83
N GLN A 303 -16.74 -16.29 -1.94
CA GLN A 303 -15.58 -15.39 -1.87
C GLN A 303 -14.71 -15.44 -3.14
N ALA A 304 -14.51 -16.62 -3.75
CA ALA A 304 -13.78 -16.74 -5.01
C ALA A 304 -14.49 -16.03 -6.17
N ASN A 305 -15.83 -16.12 -6.26
CA ASN A 305 -16.63 -15.35 -7.22
C ASN A 305 -16.52 -13.83 -6.97
N PHE A 306 -16.56 -13.39 -5.70
CA PHE A 306 -16.42 -11.97 -5.34
C PHE A 306 -15.02 -11.43 -5.70
N ASN A 307 -13.98 -12.15 -5.29
CA ASN A 307 -12.58 -11.85 -5.60
C ASN A 307 -12.36 -11.73 -7.12
N LEU A 308 -12.85 -12.71 -7.90
CA LEU A 308 -12.74 -12.69 -9.35
C LEU A 308 -13.43 -11.46 -9.98
N GLY A 309 -14.57 -11.02 -9.43
CA GLY A 309 -15.23 -9.77 -9.80
C GLY A 309 -14.36 -8.53 -9.57
N ILE A 310 -13.71 -8.44 -8.41
CA ILE A 310 -12.74 -7.38 -8.10
C ILE A 310 -11.54 -7.43 -9.06
N PHE A 311 -11.01 -8.62 -9.36
CA PHE A 311 -9.81 -8.78 -10.19
C PHE A 311 -10.07 -8.37 -11.65
N TYR A 312 -11.21 -8.76 -12.22
CA TYR A 312 -11.60 -8.30 -13.55
C TYR A 312 -11.84 -6.79 -13.58
N TRP A 313 -12.56 -6.23 -12.61
CA TRP A 313 -12.90 -4.81 -12.57
C TRP A 313 -11.67 -3.91 -12.36
N ARG A 314 -10.92 -4.14 -11.27
CA ARG A 314 -9.85 -3.24 -10.81
C ARG A 314 -8.48 -3.60 -11.38
N GLY A 315 -8.25 -4.88 -11.71
CA GLY A 315 -6.99 -5.36 -12.28
C GLY A 315 -6.96 -5.31 -13.82
N ARG A 316 -8.00 -5.87 -14.47
CA ARG A 316 -8.09 -5.93 -15.95
C ARG A 316 -8.95 -4.85 -16.60
N THR A 317 -9.81 -4.15 -15.85
CA THR A 317 -10.82 -3.22 -16.39
C THR A 317 -11.80 -3.93 -17.36
N ASP A 318 -12.05 -5.22 -17.12
CA ASP A 318 -13.10 -5.98 -17.81
C ASP A 318 -14.41 -5.86 -17.02
N TYR A 319 -15.14 -4.79 -17.31
CA TYR A 319 -16.43 -4.50 -16.69
C TYR A 319 -17.47 -5.61 -16.92
N LYS A 320 -17.39 -6.34 -18.05
CA LYS A 320 -18.35 -7.38 -18.42
C LYS A 320 -18.13 -8.66 -17.61
N ALA A 321 -16.88 -9.14 -17.54
CA ALA A 321 -16.53 -10.29 -16.73
C ALA A 321 -16.77 -10.01 -15.24
N ALA A 322 -16.41 -8.81 -14.76
CA ALA A 322 -16.70 -8.39 -13.39
C ALA A 322 -18.20 -8.38 -13.06
N ALA A 323 -19.03 -7.82 -13.96
CA ALA A 323 -20.48 -7.78 -13.77
C ALA A 323 -21.10 -9.18 -13.68
N LEU A 324 -20.61 -10.15 -14.47
CA LEU A 324 -21.05 -11.55 -14.40
C LEU A 324 -20.63 -12.22 -13.08
N SER A 325 -19.40 -11.98 -12.60
CA SER A 325 -18.93 -12.49 -11.30
C SER A 325 -19.76 -11.94 -10.14
N PHE A 326 -20.02 -10.62 -10.08
CA PHE A 326 -20.87 -10.05 -9.02
C PHE A 326 -22.33 -10.50 -9.14
N LYS A 327 -22.88 -10.66 -10.35
CA LYS A 327 -24.20 -11.28 -10.54
C LYS A 327 -24.25 -12.69 -9.93
N LYS A 328 -23.23 -13.52 -10.16
CA LYS A 328 -23.13 -14.86 -9.56
C LYS A 328 -23.14 -14.79 -8.03
N VAL A 329 -22.37 -13.89 -7.42
CA VAL A 329 -22.42 -13.63 -5.96
C VAL A 329 -23.84 -13.29 -5.51
N THR A 330 -24.49 -12.26 -6.09
CA THR A 330 -25.85 -11.84 -5.68
C THR A 330 -26.91 -12.94 -5.81
N THR A 331 -26.67 -13.94 -6.68
CA THR A 331 -27.52 -15.12 -6.84
C THR A 331 -27.31 -16.11 -5.71
N LEU A 332 -26.05 -16.41 -5.37
CA LEU A 332 -25.65 -17.32 -4.29
C LEU A 332 -26.07 -16.80 -2.91
N THR A 333 -25.93 -15.49 -2.68
CA THR A 333 -26.17 -14.87 -1.37
C THR A 333 -27.65 -14.65 -1.04
N LYS A 334 -28.55 -14.84 -2.02
CA LYS A 334 -29.98 -14.46 -1.93
C LYS A 334 -30.74 -15.12 -0.77
N THR A 335 -30.32 -16.31 -0.35
CA THR A 335 -30.92 -17.09 0.75
C THR A 335 -29.90 -17.50 1.81
N GLY A 336 -28.77 -16.79 1.89
CA GLY A 336 -27.74 -17.01 2.90
C GLY A 336 -28.11 -16.46 4.28
N ASP A 337 -27.19 -16.61 5.24
CA ASP A 337 -27.28 -15.96 6.55
C ASP A 337 -26.99 -14.44 6.47
N ALA A 338 -27.04 -13.75 7.60
CA ALA A 338 -26.84 -12.30 7.64
C ALA A 338 -25.44 -11.87 7.14
N HIS A 339 -24.39 -12.66 7.38
CA HIS A 339 -23.05 -12.36 6.87
C HIS A 339 -22.99 -12.53 5.35
N THR A 340 -23.53 -13.64 4.85
CA THR A 340 -23.62 -13.96 3.43
C THR A 340 -24.44 -12.90 2.67
N GLN A 341 -25.53 -12.41 3.26
CA GLN A 341 -26.36 -11.35 2.68
C GLN A 341 -25.59 -10.02 2.53
N LEU A 342 -24.73 -9.66 3.49
CA LEU A 342 -23.88 -8.46 3.39
C LEU A 342 -22.91 -8.52 2.20
N ILE A 343 -22.31 -9.68 1.92
CA ILE A 343 -21.49 -9.92 0.72
C ILE A 343 -22.35 -9.72 -0.55
N GLY A 344 -23.62 -10.12 -0.50
CA GLY A 344 -24.60 -9.90 -1.57
C GLY A 344 -24.92 -8.42 -1.84
N GLU A 345 -25.16 -7.63 -0.80
CA GLU A 345 -25.44 -6.19 -0.96
C GLU A 345 -24.19 -5.42 -1.43
N GLU A 346 -23.00 -5.77 -0.93
CA GLU A 346 -21.74 -5.20 -1.42
C GLU A 346 -21.47 -5.60 -2.88
N ALA A 347 -21.84 -6.82 -3.30
CA ALA A 347 -21.79 -7.23 -4.70
C ALA A 347 -22.74 -6.41 -5.60
N LYS A 348 -23.98 -6.10 -5.15
CA LYS A 348 -24.89 -5.18 -5.88
C LYS A 348 -24.32 -3.76 -5.98
N LYS A 349 -23.76 -3.23 -4.90
CA LYS A 349 -23.12 -1.90 -4.84
C LYS A 349 -21.93 -1.79 -5.80
N ASN A 350 -21.11 -2.84 -5.87
CA ASN A 350 -20.00 -2.90 -6.83
C ASN A 350 -20.51 -3.06 -8.27
N LEU A 351 -21.54 -3.87 -8.51
CA LEU A 351 -22.20 -4.02 -9.81
C LEU A 351 -22.79 -2.69 -10.33
N ALA A 352 -23.44 -1.91 -9.47
CA ALA A 352 -23.97 -0.59 -9.82
C ALA A 352 -22.86 0.44 -10.08
N THR A 353 -21.74 0.37 -9.35
CA THR A 353 -20.55 1.19 -9.63
C THR A 353 -19.90 0.81 -10.96
N ILE A 354 -19.80 -0.49 -11.27
CA ILE A 354 -19.28 -1.03 -12.52
C ILE A 354 -20.07 -0.50 -13.73
N VAL A 355 -21.41 -0.47 -13.67
CA VAL A 355 -22.22 0.08 -14.77
C VAL A 355 -21.89 1.57 -15.03
N LYS A 356 -21.72 2.36 -13.96
CA LYS A 356 -21.36 3.80 -14.07
C LYS A 356 -19.95 4.01 -14.61
N GLU A 357 -18.96 3.26 -14.11
CA GLU A 357 -17.59 3.33 -14.61
C GLU A 357 -17.49 2.87 -16.07
N ALA A 358 -18.18 1.80 -16.44
CA ALA A 358 -18.21 1.28 -17.81
C ALA A 358 -18.84 2.28 -18.79
N GLN A 359 -19.94 2.93 -18.40
CA GLN A 359 -20.56 4.02 -19.16
C GLN A 359 -19.58 5.19 -19.35
N ALA A 360 -18.91 5.63 -18.27
CA ALA A 360 -17.93 6.71 -18.33
C ALA A 360 -16.67 6.37 -19.17
N ALA A 361 -16.28 5.09 -19.20
CA ALA A 361 -15.18 4.57 -20.02
C ALA A 361 -15.56 4.36 -21.50
N GLY A 362 -16.79 4.69 -21.92
CA GLY A 362 -17.26 4.46 -23.29
C GLY A 362 -17.52 2.98 -23.62
N GLN A 363 -17.71 2.14 -22.62
CA GLN A 363 -17.96 0.69 -22.72
C GLN A 363 -19.31 0.32 -22.07
N PRO A 364 -20.44 0.87 -22.55
CA PRO A 364 -21.76 0.64 -21.95
C PRO A 364 -22.08 -0.86 -21.84
N LEU A 365 -22.57 -1.29 -20.67
CA LEU A 365 -22.99 -2.67 -20.44
C LEU A 365 -24.46 -2.86 -20.82
N ASP A 366 -24.72 -3.87 -21.66
CA ASP A 366 -26.09 -4.33 -21.93
C ASP A 366 -26.66 -5.04 -20.68
N LEU A 367 -27.47 -4.31 -19.92
CA LEU A 367 -28.03 -4.76 -18.65
C LEU A 367 -29.05 -5.90 -18.81
N ASP A 368 -29.63 -6.09 -19.99
CA ASP A 368 -30.62 -7.12 -20.28
C ASP A 368 -29.95 -8.40 -20.78
N ALA A 369 -28.99 -8.30 -21.70
CA ALA A 369 -28.19 -9.45 -22.15
C ALA A 369 -27.31 -10.02 -21.03
N LEU A 370 -26.86 -9.19 -20.08
CA LEU A 370 -26.23 -9.65 -18.84
C LEU A 370 -27.25 -10.10 -17.78
N GLY A 371 -28.51 -9.71 -17.91
CA GLY A 371 -29.58 -9.96 -16.94
C GLY A 371 -29.26 -9.43 -15.55
N ILE A 372 -28.89 -8.16 -15.47
CA ILE A 372 -28.51 -7.43 -14.25
C ILE A 372 -29.34 -6.16 -13.99
N ARG A 373 -30.27 -5.79 -14.89
CA ARG A 373 -31.11 -4.58 -14.79
C ARG A 373 -31.76 -4.43 -13.39
N ASP A 374 -32.35 -5.50 -12.87
CA ASP A 374 -33.03 -5.50 -11.56
C ASP A 374 -32.07 -5.43 -10.35
N LEU A 375 -30.77 -5.71 -10.57
CA LEU A 375 -29.74 -5.71 -9.52
C LEU A 375 -29.05 -4.36 -9.34
N VAL A 376 -29.09 -3.49 -10.35
CA VAL A 376 -28.39 -2.19 -10.35
C VAL A 376 -29.29 -0.97 -10.14
N GLY A 377 -30.61 -1.16 -10.11
CA GLY A 377 -31.57 -0.19 -9.57
C GLY A 377 -31.65 1.15 -10.30
N GLY A 378 -32.30 1.19 -11.46
CA GLY A 378 -32.81 2.44 -12.03
C GLY A 378 -31.75 3.40 -12.61
N VAL A 379 -30.56 2.91 -12.96
CA VAL A 379 -29.59 3.69 -13.76
C VAL A 379 -30.18 3.90 -15.16
N GLN A 380 -30.60 5.14 -15.45
CA GLN A 380 -30.93 5.67 -16.78
C GLN A 380 -29.76 6.51 -17.30
#